data_AF-A0ABD3K046-F1
#
_entry.id   AF-A0ABD3K046-F1
#
_cell.length_a   1.000
_cell.length_b   1.000
_cell.length_c   1.000
_cell.angle_alpha   90.00
_cell.angle_beta   90.00
_cell.angle_gamma   90.00
#
_symmetry.space_group_name_H-M   'P 1'
#
loop_
_entity.id
_entity.type
_entity.pdbx_description
1 polymer ?
#
loop_
_entity_poly.entity_id
_entity_poly.type
_entity_poly.pdbx_seq_one_letter_code
_entity_poly.pdbx_strand_id
1 'polypeptide(L)'
;MILVDDVPVVPGSDPPSPSQVLEILAALTDNPTLLSASHSFRNTPEKRFSISEESGLGSITQPKCVYVFQREYAIVDPALVDVVGTDEATTCVGLVIRNRSNGKISIAHLDSPAIVEMGLAQMLSQIFYHDLQDEMDVHVIGGFEDASLKRINHSDGSEIHGKVGGYSLPLCIKLIETLLRRQEKFHIQTFFVLGHNTRRDADGRAYPIITGFLVSRDIQWVCIPRLF
;
A
#
# COMPACT_ATOMS: atom_id res chain seq x y z
N MET A 1 -11.16 6.57 9.70
CA MET A 1 -11.03 7.88 9.02
C MET A 1 -9.72 7.93 8.24
N ILE A 2 -9.76 8.34 6.97
CA ILE A 2 -8.55 8.56 6.16
C ILE A 2 -8.15 10.03 6.24
N LEU A 3 -6.85 10.31 6.39
CA LEU A 3 -6.27 11.64 6.45
C LEU A 3 -5.12 11.77 5.45
N VAL A 4 -4.97 12.96 4.89
CA VAL A 4 -3.77 13.39 4.13
C VAL A 4 -3.39 14.77 4.64
N ASP A 5 -2.12 14.96 5.04
CA ASP A 5 -1.67 16.19 5.72
C ASP A 5 -2.53 16.60 6.92
N ASP A 6 -2.94 15.59 7.70
CA ASP A 6 -3.84 15.73 8.86
C ASP A 6 -5.24 16.30 8.52
N VAL A 7 -5.57 16.40 7.23
CA VAL A 7 -6.90 16.78 6.74
C VAL A 7 -7.71 15.52 6.43
N PRO A 8 -8.91 15.36 7.02
CA PRO A 8 -9.78 14.23 6.72
C PRO A 8 -10.23 14.21 5.25
N VAL A 9 -10.16 13.03 4.64
CA VAL A 9 -10.81 12.75 3.37
C VAL A 9 -12.21 12.21 3.66
N VAL A 10 -13.22 13.08 3.53
CA VAL A 10 -14.59 12.82 3.99
C VAL A 10 -15.44 12.24 2.85
N PRO A 11 -16.09 11.08 3.04
CA PRO A 11 -17.08 10.59 2.08
C PRO A 11 -18.36 11.43 2.14
N GLY A 12 -19.08 11.53 1.01
CA GLY A 12 -20.36 12.25 0.94
C GLY A 12 -21.52 11.61 1.73
N SER A 13 -21.38 10.35 2.17
CA SER A 13 -22.33 9.64 3.03
C SER A 13 -21.65 8.54 3.85
N ASP A 14 -22.32 8.07 4.91
CA ASP A 14 -21.88 6.95 5.76
C ASP A 14 -22.98 5.86 5.83
N PRO A 15 -22.76 4.62 5.32
CA PRO A 15 -21.55 4.16 4.66
C PRO A 15 -21.35 4.79 3.27
N PRO A 16 -20.10 4.85 2.77
CA PRO A 16 -19.83 5.41 1.45
C PRO A 16 -20.42 4.53 0.35
N SER A 17 -21.02 5.16 -0.67
CA SER A 17 -21.45 4.45 -1.87
C SER A 17 -20.24 4.01 -2.71
N PRO A 18 -20.38 3.01 -3.60
CA PRO A 18 -19.30 2.62 -4.51
C PRO A 18 -18.73 3.77 -5.35
N SER A 19 -19.57 4.72 -5.79
CA SER A 19 -19.13 5.90 -6.54
C SER A 19 -18.30 6.85 -5.68
N GLN A 20 -18.67 7.05 -4.41
CA GLN A 20 -17.89 7.88 -3.48
C GLN A 20 -16.53 7.26 -3.16
N VAL A 21 -16.44 5.93 -3.06
CA VAL A 21 -15.13 5.26 -2.87
C VAL A 21 -14.23 5.50 -4.08
N LEU A 22 -14.76 5.49 -5.29
CA LEU A 22 -14.03 5.82 -6.51
C LEU A 22 -13.60 7.29 -6.54
N GLU A 23 -14.46 8.22 -6.14
CA GLU A 23 -14.12 9.65 -6.01
C GLU A 23 -13.00 9.87 -4.99
N ILE A 24 -13.04 9.19 -3.85
CA ILE A 24 -11.98 9.23 -2.84
C ILE A 24 -10.68 8.64 -3.39
N LEU A 25 -10.75 7.51 -4.09
CA LEU A 25 -9.58 6.90 -4.72
C LEU A 25 -8.93 7.87 -5.73
N ALA A 26 -9.74 8.56 -6.55
CA ALA A 26 -9.26 9.59 -7.46
C ALA A 26 -8.66 10.77 -6.68
N ALA A 27 -9.32 11.26 -5.64
CA ALA A 27 -8.83 12.36 -4.80
C ALA A 27 -7.49 12.04 -4.11
N LEU A 28 -7.30 10.80 -3.64
CA LEU A 28 -6.02 10.34 -3.09
C LEU A 28 -4.94 10.27 -4.17
N THR A 29 -5.30 9.81 -5.38
CA THR A 29 -4.39 9.72 -6.53
C THR A 29 -3.92 11.11 -6.98
N ASP A 30 -4.80 12.10 -6.98
CA ASP A 30 -4.53 13.45 -7.47
C ASP A 30 -4.09 14.42 -6.36
N ASN A 31 -4.01 13.97 -5.10
CA ASN A 31 -3.59 14.82 -3.98
C ASN A 31 -2.12 15.27 -4.17
N PRO A 32 -1.82 16.59 -4.11
CA PRO A 32 -0.47 17.11 -4.37
C PRO A 32 0.64 16.53 -3.49
N THR A 33 0.36 16.29 -2.21
CA THR A 33 1.35 15.73 -1.28
C THR A 33 1.60 14.27 -1.57
N LEU A 34 0.56 13.50 -1.85
CA LEU A 34 0.70 12.09 -2.27
C LEU A 34 1.38 11.95 -3.63
N LEU A 35 1.12 12.87 -4.56
CA LEU A 35 1.85 12.96 -5.83
C LEU A 35 3.34 13.19 -5.60
N SER A 36 3.70 14.15 -4.75
CA SER A 36 5.10 14.43 -4.38
C SER A 36 5.77 13.21 -3.74
N ALA A 37 5.07 12.54 -2.81
CA ALA A 37 5.56 11.30 -2.18
C ALA A 37 5.74 10.17 -3.20
N SER A 38 4.79 9.99 -4.12
CA SER A 38 4.86 9.01 -5.22
C SER A 38 6.02 9.28 -6.18
N HIS A 39 6.28 10.54 -6.52
CA HIS A 39 7.45 10.92 -7.32
C HIS A 39 8.76 10.64 -6.56
N SER A 40 8.82 10.98 -5.28
CA SER A 40 9.99 10.72 -4.44
C SER A 40 10.27 9.22 -4.31
N PHE A 41 9.22 8.42 -4.08
CA PHE A 41 9.29 6.97 -4.03
C PHE A 41 9.83 6.40 -5.35
N ARG A 42 9.25 6.78 -6.48
CA ARG A 42 9.66 6.32 -7.81
C ARG A 42 11.11 6.69 -8.15
N ASN A 43 11.58 7.86 -7.72
CA ASN A 43 12.92 8.35 -8.02
C ASN A 43 13.97 7.87 -7.01
N THR A 44 13.56 7.17 -5.95
CA THR A 44 14.50 6.60 -4.99
C THR A 44 15.25 5.45 -5.65
N PRO A 45 16.61 5.46 -5.65
CA PRO A 45 17.39 4.38 -6.23
C PRO A 45 17.05 3.04 -5.59
N GLU A 46 16.86 2.02 -6.42
CA GLU A 46 16.62 0.65 -5.97
C GLU A 46 17.79 0.16 -5.11
N LYS A 47 17.50 -0.40 -3.93
CA LYS A 47 18.51 -0.99 -3.06
C LYS A 47 18.53 -2.50 -3.27
N ARG A 48 19.59 -3.01 -3.92
CA ARG A 48 19.83 -4.45 -4.02
C ARG A 48 20.33 -4.98 -2.67
N PHE A 49 19.55 -5.84 -2.03
CA PHE A 49 19.99 -6.58 -0.85
C PHE A 49 20.50 -7.94 -1.28
N SER A 50 21.82 -8.05 -1.44
CA SER A 50 22.52 -9.32 -1.58
C SER A 50 23.03 -9.78 -0.21
N ILE A 51 22.60 -10.96 0.21
CA ILE A 51 23.17 -11.65 1.39
C ILE A 51 24.58 -12.09 0.96
N SER A 52 25.63 -11.48 1.50
CA SER A 52 27.01 -11.93 1.25
C SER A 52 27.25 -13.21 2.06
N GLU A 53 27.54 -14.33 1.39
CA GLU A 53 27.88 -15.61 2.04
C GLU A 53 29.35 -15.70 2.49
N GLU A 54 30.19 -14.72 2.17
CA GLU A 54 31.60 -14.73 2.57
C GLU A 54 31.96 -13.52 3.42
N SER A 55 32.39 -13.76 4.66
CA SER A 55 33.72 -13.37 5.17
C SER A 55 33.80 -13.58 6.67
N GLY A 56 34.36 -14.71 7.09
CA GLY A 56 34.88 -14.86 8.44
C GLY A 56 36.09 -13.95 8.62
N LEU A 57 35.88 -12.73 9.13
CA LEU A 57 36.79 -11.91 9.95
C LEU A 57 36.16 -10.51 10.12
N GLY A 58 35.67 -10.18 11.33
CA GLY A 58 35.27 -8.81 11.69
C GLY A 58 33.82 -8.42 11.40
N SER A 59 32.91 -8.81 12.32
CA SER A 59 31.55 -8.30 12.55
C SER A 59 31.03 -7.16 11.65
N ILE A 60 30.52 -7.50 10.47
CA ILE A 60 29.37 -6.80 9.88
C ILE A 60 28.19 -7.71 10.12
N THR A 61 27.40 -7.45 11.17
CA THR A 61 26.16 -8.19 11.41
C THR A 61 25.27 -8.05 10.19
N GLN A 62 24.91 -9.17 9.54
CA GLN A 62 23.96 -9.16 8.44
C GLN A 62 22.65 -8.50 8.90
N PRO A 63 22.00 -7.68 8.04
CA PRO A 63 20.74 -7.03 8.41
C PRO A 63 19.68 -8.08 8.70
N LYS A 64 18.95 -7.90 9.79
CA LYS A 64 17.78 -8.71 10.14
C LYS A 64 16.64 -8.30 9.23
N CYS A 65 16.33 -9.17 8.28
CA CYS A 65 15.33 -8.93 7.25
C CYS A 65 14.09 -9.79 7.46
N VAL A 66 12.92 -9.23 7.21
CA VAL A 66 11.66 -9.97 7.07
C VAL A 66 11.17 -9.81 5.65
N TYR A 67 10.95 -10.92 4.96
CA TYR A 67 10.35 -10.94 3.63
C TYR A 67 8.94 -11.53 3.73
N VAL A 68 7.97 -10.86 3.10
CA VAL A 68 6.55 -11.23 3.14
C VAL A 68 6.14 -11.70 1.75
N PHE A 69 5.67 -12.94 1.63
CA PHE A 69 5.16 -13.47 0.38
C PHE A 69 3.72 -13.01 0.11
N GLN A 70 3.27 -13.22 -1.12
CA GLN A 70 1.88 -13.03 -1.51
C GLN A 70 0.93 -13.75 -0.53
N ARG A 71 -0.10 -13.05 -0.06
CA ARG A 71 -1.09 -13.50 0.96
C ARG A 71 -0.55 -13.63 2.38
N GLU A 72 0.65 -13.16 2.66
CA GLU A 72 1.19 -13.07 4.00
C GLU A 72 1.12 -11.64 4.54
N TYR A 73 1.21 -11.54 5.86
CA TYR A 73 1.50 -10.30 6.57
C TYR A 73 2.52 -10.56 7.68
N ALA A 74 3.25 -9.54 8.07
CA ALA A 74 4.17 -9.58 9.20
C ALA A 74 4.04 -8.33 10.04
N ILE A 75 4.28 -8.47 11.35
CA ILE A 75 4.38 -7.36 12.28
C ILE A 75 5.76 -7.39 12.90
N VAL A 76 6.46 -6.27 12.80
CA VAL A 76 7.84 -6.16 13.26
C VAL A 76 7.96 -5.06 14.30
N ASP A 77 8.79 -5.35 15.31
CA ASP A 77 9.32 -4.33 16.20
C ASP A 77 10.51 -3.66 15.50
N PRO A 78 10.48 -2.34 15.27
CA PRO A 78 11.59 -1.61 14.65
C PRO A 78 12.92 -1.71 15.41
N ALA A 79 12.91 -2.14 16.69
CA ALA A 79 14.12 -2.40 17.46
C ALA A 79 14.78 -3.75 17.14
N LEU A 80 14.06 -4.68 16.51
CA LEU A 80 14.48 -6.07 16.28
C LEU A 80 14.75 -6.42 14.82
N VAL A 81 14.21 -5.63 13.89
CA VAL A 81 14.29 -5.86 12.43
C VAL A 81 14.85 -4.61 11.76
N ASP A 82 15.80 -4.80 10.84
CA ASP A 82 16.45 -3.69 10.12
C ASP A 82 15.67 -3.33 8.85
N VAL A 83 15.07 -4.34 8.20
CA VAL A 83 14.35 -4.22 6.94
C VAL A 83 13.18 -5.18 6.88
N VAL A 84 12.04 -4.71 6.38
CA VAL A 84 10.91 -5.57 6.03
C VAL A 84 10.40 -5.23 4.63
N GLY A 85 9.98 -6.21 3.83
CA GLY A 85 9.48 -5.91 2.49
C GLY A 85 8.82 -7.07 1.77
N THR A 86 8.40 -6.79 0.55
CA THR A 86 7.75 -7.73 -0.37
C THR A 86 8.18 -7.40 -1.80
N ASP A 87 8.07 -8.37 -2.71
CA ASP A 87 8.22 -8.18 -4.16
C ASP A 87 7.16 -8.99 -4.92
N GLU A 88 7.29 -9.03 -6.25
CA GLU A 88 6.43 -9.74 -7.20
C GLU A 88 4.97 -9.27 -7.21
N ALA A 89 4.70 -8.07 -6.69
CA ALA A 89 3.40 -7.44 -6.71
C ALA A 89 3.10 -6.86 -8.11
N THR A 90 2.65 -7.73 -9.02
CA THR A 90 2.16 -7.31 -10.34
C THR A 90 0.82 -6.59 -10.20
N THR A 91 -0.28 -7.33 -10.06
CA THR A 91 -1.61 -6.78 -9.77
C THR A 91 -1.91 -6.66 -8.27
N CYS A 92 -1.08 -7.28 -7.44
CA CYS A 92 -1.19 -7.23 -6.00
C CYS A 92 -0.83 -5.84 -5.46
N VAL A 93 -1.24 -5.55 -4.23
CA VAL A 93 -0.95 -4.31 -3.53
C VAL A 93 -0.28 -4.64 -2.20
N GLY A 94 0.88 -4.05 -1.96
CA GLY A 94 1.48 -4.04 -0.64
C GLY A 94 0.91 -2.92 0.22
N LEU A 95 0.63 -3.26 1.47
CA LEU A 95 0.11 -2.36 2.48
C LEU A 95 1.09 -2.31 3.65
N VAL A 96 1.53 -1.11 4.01
CA VAL A 96 2.31 -0.87 5.23
C VAL A 96 1.51 0.01 6.17
N ILE A 97 1.45 -0.39 7.44
CA ILE A 97 0.82 0.37 8.51
C ILE A 97 1.81 0.51 9.65
N ARG A 98 2.17 1.74 10.00
CA ARG A 98 3.03 2.05 11.14
C ARG A 98 2.23 2.78 12.21
N ASN A 99 2.21 2.24 13.42
CA ASN A 99 1.59 2.91 14.55
C ASN A 99 2.51 4.03 15.05
N ARG A 100 2.00 5.26 15.12
CA ARG A 100 2.79 6.43 15.51
C ARG A 100 3.17 6.41 17.00
N SER A 101 2.33 5.85 17.87
CA SER A 101 2.54 5.86 19.32
C SER A 101 3.60 4.85 19.77
N ASN A 102 3.60 3.65 19.18
CA ASN A 102 4.53 2.57 19.57
C ASN A 102 5.57 2.21 18.50
N GLY A 103 5.47 2.75 17.29
CA GLY A 103 6.41 2.55 16.21
C GLY A 103 6.37 1.17 15.54
N LYS A 104 5.53 0.22 15.99
CA LYS A 104 5.39 -1.09 15.35
C LYS A 104 4.92 -0.93 13.91
N ILE A 105 5.41 -1.82 13.06
CA ILE A 105 5.14 -1.80 11.62
C ILE A 105 4.50 -3.12 11.25
N SER A 106 3.37 -3.04 10.55
CA SER A 106 2.75 -4.17 9.89
C SER A 106 2.83 -3.98 8.38
N ILE A 107 3.16 -5.06 7.69
CA ILE A 107 3.21 -5.11 6.23
C ILE A 107 2.39 -6.30 5.75
N ALA A 108 1.70 -6.15 4.64
CA ALA A 108 0.96 -7.23 3.99
C ALA A 108 1.12 -7.16 2.47
N HIS A 109 1.12 -8.33 1.83
CA HIS A 109 1.02 -8.46 0.38
C HIS A 109 -0.38 -8.97 0.02
N LEU A 110 -1.25 -8.06 -0.41
CA LEU A 110 -2.65 -8.33 -0.70
C LEU A 110 -2.83 -8.68 -2.18
N ASP A 111 -3.48 -9.81 -2.48
CA ASP A 111 -3.65 -10.30 -3.86
C ASP A 111 -5.10 -10.26 -4.35
N SER A 112 -6.05 -10.04 -3.45
CA SER A 112 -7.47 -10.12 -3.76
C SER A 112 -8.33 -9.28 -2.80
N PRO A 113 -9.45 -8.71 -3.26
CA PRO A 113 -10.40 -8.01 -2.39
C PRO A 113 -10.92 -8.86 -1.23
N ALA A 114 -11.02 -10.18 -1.42
CA ALA A 114 -11.62 -11.11 -0.46
C ALA A 114 -10.86 -11.21 0.87
N ILE A 115 -9.55 -10.93 0.87
CA ILE A 115 -8.71 -11.06 2.07
C ILE A 115 -8.46 -9.73 2.79
N VAL A 116 -8.81 -8.60 2.17
CA VAL A 116 -8.49 -7.25 2.67
C VAL A 116 -9.06 -7.00 4.06
N GLU A 117 -10.34 -7.31 4.26
CA GLU A 117 -11.05 -6.97 5.50
C GLU A 117 -10.53 -7.78 6.69
N MET A 118 -10.36 -9.09 6.51
CA MET A 118 -9.80 -9.98 7.53
C MET A 118 -8.33 -9.67 7.80
N GLY A 119 -7.53 -9.48 6.74
CA GLY A 119 -6.11 -9.16 6.86
C GLY A 119 -5.89 -7.86 7.62
N LEU A 120 -6.63 -6.80 7.26
CA LEU A 120 -6.54 -5.52 7.97
C LEU A 120 -6.94 -5.66 9.45
N ALA A 121 -8.01 -6.39 9.75
CA ALA A 121 -8.43 -6.62 11.13
C ALA A 121 -7.35 -7.35 11.96
N GLN A 122 -6.70 -8.37 11.38
CA GLN A 122 -5.62 -9.12 12.02
C GLN A 122 -4.39 -8.23 12.25
N MET A 123 -3.95 -7.50 11.21
CA MET A 123 -2.84 -6.55 11.31
C MET A 123 -3.07 -5.56 12.45
N LEU A 124 -4.26 -4.96 12.49
CA LEU A 124 -4.60 -3.94 13.48
C LEU A 124 -4.69 -4.48 14.91
N SER A 125 -5.31 -5.65 15.12
CA SER A 125 -5.48 -6.25 16.46
C SER A 125 -4.19 -6.51 17.23
N GLN A 126 -3.06 -6.62 16.52
CA GLN A 126 -1.75 -6.97 17.08
C GLN A 126 -0.80 -5.76 17.21
N ILE A 127 -1.17 -4.63 16.59
CA ILE A 127 -0.43 -3.37 16.68
C ILE A 127 -1.00 -2.47 17.78
N PHE A 128 -2.31 -2.53 18.05
CA PHE A 128 -2.92 -1.78 19.14
C PHE A 128 -2.55 -2.41 20.48
N TYR A 129 -1.95 -1.61 21.37
CA TYR A 129 -1.79 -2.03 22.75
C TYR A 129 -3.03 -1.69 23.57
N HIS A 130 -3.54 -0.44 23.56
CA HIS A 130 -4.53 -0.06 24.56
C HIS A 130 -5.47 1.14 24.26
N ASP A 131 -5.45 1.79 23.08
CA ASP A 131 -6.30 2.99 22.87
C ASP A 131 -6.84 3.15 21.43
N LEU A 132 -8.09 3.61 21.32
CA LEU A 132 -8.79 3.92 20.05
C LEU A 132 -8.32 5.23 19.41
N GLN A 133 -7.43 5.97 20.08
CA GLN A 133 -6.85 7.23 19.60
C GLN A 133 -5.56 7.06 18.80
N ASP A 134 -5.05 5.83 18.68
CA ASP A 134 -3.81 5.57 17.95
C ASP A 134 -3.93 5.97 16.47
N GLU A 135 -2.98 6.79 16.03
CA GLU A 135 -2.84 7.25 14.65
C GLU A 135 -1.83 6.39 13.90
N MET A 136 -2.15 6.08 12.64
CA MET A 136 -1.36 5.17 11.81
C MET A 136 -0.88 5.88 10.55
N ASP A 137 0.41 5.76 10.25
CA ASP A 137 0.94 6.07 8.92
C ASP A 137 0.68 4.88 8.00
N VAL A 138 0.16 5.15 6.80
CA VAL A 138 -0.21 4.12 5.82
C VAL A 138 0.50 4.36 4.49
N HIS A 139 1.09 3.30 3.94
CA HIS A 139 1.65 3.30 2.59
C HIS A 139 0.96 2.22 1.77
N VAL A 140 0.50 2.58 0.57
CA VAL A 140 -0.16 1.68 -0.37
C VAL A 140 0.61 1.72 -1.68
N ILE A 141 1.20 0.59 -2.06
CA ILE A 141 2.16 0.49 -3.16
C ILE A 141 1.88 -0.77 -3.97
N GLY A 142 1.93 -0.67 -5.29
CA GLY A 142 1.73 -1.80 -6.20
C GLY A 142 0.45 -1.69 -7.01
N GLY A 143 0.06 -2.75 -7.69
CA GLY A 143 -1.00 -2.73 -8.68
C GLY A 143 -0.68 -1.78 -9.85
N PHE A 144 -1.40 -1.93 -10.95
CA PHE A 144 -1.27 -1.05 -12.11
C PHE A 144 -2.60 -1.02 -12.89
N GLU A 145 -2.71 -0.24 -13.95
CA GLU A 145 -3.89 -0.22 -14.81
C GLU A 145 -3.93 -1.46 -15.72
N ASP A 146 -4.20 -2.63 -15.14
CA ASP A 146 -4.20 -3.94 -15.80
C ASP A 146 -5.43 -4.20 -16.67
N ALA A 147 -6.42 -3.30 -16.62
CA ALA A 147 -7.57 -3.29 -17.51
C ALA A 147 -7.95 -1.86 -17.92
N SER A 148 -8.53 -1.72 -19.11
CA SER A 148 -9.00 -0.43 -19.61
C SER A 148 -10.26 0.04 -18.87
N LEU A 149 -10.20 1.23 -18.27
CA LEU A 149 -11.32 1.94 -17.62
C LEU A 149 -12.49 2.29 -18.57
N LYS A 150 -12.34 2.08 -19.89
CA LYS A 150 -13.32 2.42 -20.94
C LYS A 150 -14.70 1.75 -20.81
N ARG A 151 -14.91 0.84 -19.84
CA ARG A 151 -16.21 0.21 -19.56
C ARG A 151 -17.09 0.92 -18.53
N ILE A 152 -16.66 2.05 -17.94
CA ILE A 152 -17.44 2.75 -16.91
C ILE A 152 -18.35 3.87 -17.49
N ASN A 153 -18.26 4.16 -18.79
CA ASN A 153 -19.10 5.18 -19.42
C ASN A 153 -20.33 4.57 -20.08
N HIS A 154 -21.32 4.04 -19.34
CA HIS A 154 -22.71 4.00 -19.82
C HIS A 154 -23.69 3.96 -18.65
N SER A 155 -24.33 5.11 -18.42
CA SER A 155 -25.75 5.33 -18.14
C SER A 155 -26.48 4.41 -17.16
N ASP A 156 -27.10 5.09 -16.19
CA ASP A 156 -28.13 4.67 -15.25
C ASP A 156 -27.58 4.23 -13.90
N GLY A 157 -28.16 4.79 -12.82
CA GLY A 157 -27.73 4.64 -11.42
C GLY A 157 -27.95 3.25 -10.83
N SER A 158 -27.83 2.23 -11.68
CA SER A 158 -27.78 0.82 -11.29
C SER A 158 -26.40 0.53 -10.72
N GLU A 159 -26.39 -0.22 -9.63
CA GLU A 159 -25.24 -0.60 -8.83
C GLU A 159 -24.01 -0.93 -9.69
N ILE A 160 -22.82 -0.52 -9.24
CA ILE A 160 -21.50 -0.87 -9.81
C ILE A 160 -21.20 -2.37 -9.55
N HIS A 161 -22.19 -3.24 -9.78
CA HIS A 161 -22.09 -4.69 -9.93
C HIS A 161 -21.68 -5.07 -11.38
N GLY A 162 -21.44 -4.09 -12.25
CA GLY A 162 -20.72 -4.29 -13.50
C GLY A 162 -19.26 -4.59 -13.20
N LYS A 163 -18.82 -5.84 -13.39
CA LYS A 163 -17.47 -6.37 -13.16
C LYS A 163 -16.40 -5.33 -13.52
N VAL A 164 -15.92 -4.58 -12.52
CA VAL A 164 -14.77 -3.68 -12.67
C VAL A 164 -13.64 -4.54 -13.22
N GLY A 165 -13.22 -4.24 -14.44
CA GLY A 165 -12.22 -5.05 -15.13
C GLY A 165 -10.89 -5.02 -14.39
N GLY A 166 -10.10 -6.08 -14.57
CA GLY A 166 -8.78 -6.20 -13.96
C GLY A 166 -8.82 -6.62 -12.50
N TYR A 167 -7.66 -6.57 -11.86
CA TYR A 167 -7.40 -7.06 -10.52
C TYR A 167 -6.98 -5.94 -9.57
N SER A 168 -6.20 -4.98 -10.07
CA SER A 168 -5.59 -3.94 -9.22
C SER A 168 -6.62 -2.92 -8.73
N LEU A 169 -7.51 -2.45 -9.62
CA LEU A 169 -8.54 -1.46 -9.28
C LEU A 169 -9.56 -2.01 -8.27
N PRO A 170 -10.16 -3.20 -8.44
CA PRO A 170 -11.02 -3.80 -7.42
C PRO A 170 -10.34 -3.94 -6.05
N LEU A 171 -9.06 -4.30 -6.04
CA LEU A 171 -8.27 -4.43 -4.81
C LEU A 171 -8.09 -3.07 -4.12
N CYS A 172 -7.73 -2.02 -4.87
CA CYS A 172 -7.61 -0.66 -4.35
C CYS A 172 -8.94 -0.13 -3.80
N ILE A 173 -10.05 -0.34 -4.53
CA ILE A 173 -11.40 0.04 -4.09
C ILE A 173 -11.72 -0.61 -2.74
N LYS A 174 -11.56 -1.93 -2.64
CA LYS A 174 -11.88 -2.66 -1.40
C LYS A 174 -10.98 -2.24 -0.24
N LEU A 175 -9.70 -1.94 -0.49
CA LEU A 175 -8.79 -1.41 0.53
C LEU A 175 -9.27 -0.06 1.07
N ILE A 176 -9.56 0.90 0.20
CA ILE A 176 -10.05 2.23 0.61
C ILE A 176 -11.41 2.13 1.31
N GLU A 177 -12.34 1.36 0.76
CA GLU A 177 -13.64 1.09 1.39
C GLU A 177 -13.46 0.53 2.82
N THR A 178 -12.55 -0.42 2.99
CA THR A 178 -12.28 -1.04 4.29
C THR A 178 -11.69 -0.01 5.26
N LEU A 179 -10.70 0.78 4.85
CA LEU A 179 -10.10 1.84 5.68
C LEU A 179 -11.10 2.93 6.08
N LEU A 180 -12.06 3.26 5.22
CA LEU A 180 -13.11 4.25 5.51
C LEU A 180 -14.08 3.77 6.60
N ARG A 181 -14.38 2.47 6.65
CA ARG A 181 -15.28 1.86 7.66
C ARG A 181 -14.63 1.70 9.05
N ARG A 182 -13.32 1.89 9.13
CA ARG A 182 -12.55 1.79 10.37
C ARG A 182 -12.62 3.10 11.16
N GLN A 183 -12.72 2.97 12.49
CA GLN A 183 -12.77 4.13 13.40
C GLN A 183 -11.39 4.78 13.54
N GLU A 184 -10.33 4.00 13.34
CA GLU A 184 -8.95 4.44 13.48
C GLU A 184 -8.57 5.50 12.43
N LYS A 185 -7.53 6.28 12.73
CA LYS A 185 -7.05 7.37 11.89
C LYS A 185 -5.87 6.88 11.04
N PHE A 186 -6.06 6.88 9.72
CA PHE A 186 -5.06 6.45 8.75
C PHE A 186 -4.53 7.64 7.97
N HIS A 187 -3.31 8.06 8.26
CA HIS A 187 -2.60 9.11 7.54
C HIS A 187 -1.91 8.47 6.34
N ILE A 188 -2.42 8.68 5.13
CA ILE A 188 -1.81 8.15 3.92
C ILE A 188 -0.54 8.95 3.66
N GLN A 189 0.60 8.26 3.68
CA GLN A 189 1.93 8.83 3.46
C GLN A 189 2.45 8.55 2.05
N THR A 190 2.02 7.45 1.45
CA THR A 190 2.39 7.08 0.08
C THR A 190 1.23 6.35 -0.58
N PHE A 191 0.87 6.80 -1.77
CA PHE A 191 -0.21 6.21 -2.56
C PHE A 191 0.28 5.99 -4.00
N PHE A 192 1.08 4.94 -4.17
CA PHE A 192 1.75 4.61 -5.44
C PHE A 192 1.11 3.38 -6.07
N VAL A 193 -0.10 3.56 -6.59
CA VAL A 193 -0.91 2.50 -7.19
C VAL A 193 -1.45 2.93 -8.55
N LEU A 194 -1.98 1.96 -9.32
CA LEU A 194 -2.71 2.20 -10.57
C LEU A 194 -1.90 3.06 -11.54
N GLY A 195 -2.44 4.21 -11.99
CA GLY A 195 -1.79 5.11 -12.94
C GLY A 195 -0.37 5.51 -12.53
N HIS A 196 -0.12 5.74 -11.24
CA HIS A 196 1.20 6.10 -10.73
C HIS A 196 2.22 4.99 -10.87
N ASN A 197 1.78 3.73 -10.77
CA ASN A 197 2.62 2.55 -10.96
C ASN A 197 2.46 1.93 -12.36
N THR A 198 1.88 2.65 -13.34
CA THR A 198 1.68 2.11 -14.70
C THR A 198 2.70 2.68 -15.68
N ARG A 199 3.39 1.81 -16.40
CA ARG A 199 4.06 2.13 -17.67
C ARG A 199 3.36 1.41 -18.82
N ARG A 200 3.43 1.98 -20.01
CA ARG A 200 2.90 1.38 -21.23
C ARG A 200 4.02 1.18 -22.25
N ASP A 201 4.03 0.04 -22.93
CA ASP A 201 4.95 -0.21 -24.05
C ASP A 201 4.44 0.46 -25.36
N ALA A 202 5.19 0.27 -26.45
CA ALA A 202 4.83 0.81 -27.76
C ALA A 202 3.49 0.28 -28.31
N ASP A 203 3.06 -0.91 -27.86
CA ASP A 203 1.79 -1.53 -28.23
C ASP A 203 0.63 -1.07 -27.30
N GLY A 204 0.92 -0.22 -26.31
CA GLY A 204 -0.03 0.28 -25.34
C GLY A 204 -0.33 -0.70 -24.20
N ARG A 205 0.39 -1.82 -24.09
CA ARG A 205 0.24 -2.80 -23.01
C ARG A 205 0.76 -2.21 -21.72
N ALA A 206 -0.04 -2.32 -20.66
CA ALA A 206 0.30 -1.81 -19.35
C ALA A 206 1.17 -2.80 -18.56
N TYR A 207 2.12 -2.27 -17.80
CA TYR A 207 2.98 -3.01 -16.87
C TYR A 207 3.16 -2.21 -15.59
N PRO A 208 3.40 -2.86 -14.44
CA PRO A 208 3.85 -2.16 -13.25
C PRO A 208 5.23 -1.52 -13.48
N ILE A 209 5.46 -0.35 -12.87
CA ILE A 209 6.79 0.28 -12.81
C ILE A 209 7.61 -0.39 -11.70
N ILE A 210 6.99 -0.60 -10.55
CA ILE A 210 7.57 -1.16 -9.33
C ILE A 210 6.73 -2.38 -8.92
N THR A 211 7.39 -3.50 -8.66
CA THR A 211 6.76 -4.75 -8.19
C THR A 211 7.13 -5.11 -6.76
N GLY A 212 8.11 -4.41 -6.17
CA GLY A 212 8.54 -4.67 -4.81
C GLY A 212 8.96 -3.42 -4.08
N PHE A 213 8.93 -3.49 -2.76
CA PHE A 213 9.45 -2.45 -1.92
C PHE A 213 9.92 -2.97 -0.56
N LEU A 214 10.72 -2.14 0.10
CA LEU A 214 11.26 -2.38 1.43
C LEU A 214 10.98 -1.18 2.32
N VAL A 215 10.73 -1.43 3.59
CA VAL A 215 10.62 -0.43 4.65
C VAL A 215 11.87 -0.59 5.53
N SER A 216 12.66 0.47 5.67
CA SER A 216 13.94 0.41 6.39
C SER A 216 14.12 1.56 7.38
N ARG A 217 14.77 1.23 8.50
CA ARG A 217 15.15 2.17 9.56
C ARG A 217 16.10 3.28 9.07
N ASP A 218 16.94 3.01 8.06
CA ASP A 218 17.96 3.95 7.57
C ASP A 218 17.36 5.22 6.94
N ILE A 219 16.11 5.17 6.48
CA ILE A 219 15.40 6.26 5.81
C ILE A 219 14.05 6.51 6.52
N GLN A 220 14.02 6.48 7.85
CA GLN A 220 12.80 6.77 8.63
C GLN A 220 11.57 5.90 8.28
N TRP A 221 11.77 4.65 7.87
CA TRP A 221 10.70 3.74 7.45
C TRP A 221 9.97 4.17 6.17
N VAL A 222 10.68 4.87 5.28
CA VAL A 222 10.22 5.15 3.92
C VAL A 222 10.30 3.87 3.07
N CYS A 223 9.31 3.68 2.21
CA CYS A 223 9.30 2.57 1.26
C CYS A 223 10.38 2.83 0.18
N ILE A 224 11.16 1.82 -0.18
CA ILE A 224 12.20 1.87 -1.22
C ILE A 224 11.82 0.86 -2.31
N PRO A 225 11.79 1.23 -3.59
CA PRO A 225 11.54 0.28 -4.67
C PRO A 225 12.57 -0.87 -4.67
N ARG A 226 12.11 -2.10 -4.92
CA ARG A 226 12.97 -3.29 -5.03
C ARG A 226 12.58 -4.07 -6.28
N LEU A 227 13.61 -4.57 -6.97
CA LEU A 227 13.58 -5.69 -7.91
C LEU A 227 14.51 -6.77 -7.36
N PHE A 228 14.01 -7.99 -7.12
CA PHE A 228 14.86 -9.18 -7.07
C PHE A 228 15.40 -9.54 -8.46
#